data_AF-A0A9P7R4M9-F1
#
_entry.id   AF-A0A9P7R4M9-F1
#
_cell.length_a   1.000
_cell.length_b   1.000
_cell.length_c   1.000
_cell.angle_alpha   90.00
_cell.angle_beta   90.00
_cell.angle_gamma   90.00
#
_symmetry.space_group_name_H-M   'P 1'
#
loop_
_entity.id
_entity.type
_entity.pdbx_description
1 polymer ?
#
loop_
_entity_poly.entity_id
_entity_poly.type
_entity_poly.pdbx_seq_one_letter_code
_entity_poly.pdbx_strand_id
1 'polypeptide(L)'
;MSSSLPDFSEPPDRGGPLRRMIRLGHPPLKAPYRPLLRDGKLSKLLEKTKPQRFQSMDEAELIESLKTLQEVQETGTDTTSSRTPNSITVDMNRDAWALDVTANPSLRNKFEQLRLAVNEYNIAATHEKREIVIKNGCELQDVLAQANAMQEDRSSSKDAKSLNSNIQAGLQQFCKSTLYYAAVMDTMAQHHPEWVSLAWGTMKMLLMIPIEYQKVKEGIVTNLGRIGSKLELVSLLLSFYPVERMTNAAAAIYASIADFLAYCLRYLRSNCLVKTFKTMVAPFDTRLGPILKTIDENYAILRQEAEIQFMIYQFQRHCSMQRDLSEIKEDHGRIIGILEDIIRRDDMDRERRSKTIDGQCQSGNANWKF
;
A
#
# COMPACT_ATOMS: atom_id res chain seq x y z
N MET A 1 0.66 48.68 46.91
CA MET A 1 2.06 48.25 47.01
C MET A 1 2.27 47.26 45.85
N SER A 2 2.32 47.66 44.58
CA SER A 2 3.17 48.67 43.89
C SER A 2 4.64 48.32 43.93
N SER A 3 5.13 47.68 42.86
CA SER A 3 6.48 47.72 42.24
C SER A 3 6.78 46.37 41.57
N SER A 4 7.43 46.22 40.43
CA SER A 4 7.63 46.99 39.18
C SER A 4 8.62 46.15 38.36
N LEU A 5 8.35 45.99 37.06
CA LEU A 5 9.23 45.36 36.05
C LEU A 5 10.56 46.11 35.89
N PRO A 6 11.61 45.47 35.34
CA PRO A 6 12.62 46.17 34.58
C PRO A 6 12.53 45.89 33.08
N ASP A 7 12.50 47.01 32.37
CA ASP A 7 12.67 47.28 30.95
C ASP A 7 14.18 47.29 30.63
N PHE A 8 14.60 46.74 29.48
CA PHE A 8 15.98 46.85 28.97
C PHE A 8 16.02 46.82 27.43
N SER A 9 15.77 48.00 26.88
CA SER A 9 16.54 48.72 25.84
C SER A 9 17.64 47.99 25.02
N GLU A 10 17.42 47.96 23.70
CA GLU A 10 18.43 47.93 22.63
C GLU A 10 19.36 49.17 22.64
N PRO A 11 20.58 49.04 22.09
CA PRO A 11 21.07 50.04 21.13
C PRO A 11 21.98 49.40 20.03
N PRO A 12 22.70 50.16 19.17
CA PRO A 12 22.25 50.48 17.82
C PRO A 12 23.20 50.02 16.70
N ASP A 13 22.65 50.11 15.50
CA ASP A 13 23.25 50.08 14.17
C ASP A 13 24.61 50.81 14.04
N ARG A 14 25.61 50.14 13.44
CA ARG A 14 26.81 50.75 12.85
C ARG A 14 27.20 50.01 11.57
N GLY A 15 27.17 50.76 10.47
CA GLY A 15 27.49 50.33 9.12
C GLY A 15 28.93 49.86 8.87
N GLY A 16 29.09 49.23 7.70
CA GLY A 16 30.32 48.62 7.17
C GLY A 16 31.47 49.62 6.86
N PRO A 17 32.44 49.30 5.98
CA PRO A 17 32.24 48.64 4.68
C PRO A 17 33.38 47.69 4.21
N LEU A 18 33.16 47.08 3.03
CA LEU A 18 34.16 46.55 2.07
C LEU A 18 35.08 45.40 2.52
N ARG A 19 34.93 44.23 1.87
CA ARG A 19 36.04 43.59 1.12
C ARG A 19 35.61 42.35 0.32
N ARG A 20 35.96 42.41 -0.98
CA ARG A 20 36.37 41.32 -1.88
C ARG A 20 35.34 40.27 -2.28
N MET A 21 34.60 40.71 -3.29
CA MET A 21 34.38 40.00 -4.56
C MET A 21 35.52 39.03 -4.93
N ILE A 22 35.29 37.72 -4.78
CA ILE A 22 36.01 36.67 -5.52
C ILE A 22 35.03 36.17 -6.58
N ARG A 23 35.21 36.65 -7.82
CA ARG A 23 34.59 36.05 -9.00
C ARG A 23 35.39 34.78 -9.33
N LEU A 24 34.91 33.62 -8.90
CA LEU A 24 35.27 32.37 -9.55
C LEU A 24 34.54 32.35 -10.90
N GLY A 25 35.29 32.56 -11.97
CA GLY A 25 34.80 32.42 -13.33
C GLY A 25 34.39 30.97 -13.57
N HIS A 26 33.08 30.72 -13.62
CA HIS A 26 32.54 29.55 -14.28
C HIS A 26 32.24 29.89 -15.73
N PRO A 27 32.70 29.08 -16.70
CA PRO A 27 32.30 29.26 -18.09
C PRO A 27 30.78 29.11 -18.21
N PRO A 28 30.12 29.82 -19.13
CA PRO A 28 28.68 29.73 -19.29
C PRO A 28 28.29 28.28 -19.61
N LEU A 29 27.54 27.66 -18.71
CA LEU A 29 26.82 26.41 -18.95
C LEU A 29 25.95 26.63 -20.18
N LYS A 30 26.30 25.96 -21.27
CA LYS A 30 25.45 25.79 -22.45
C LYS A 30 24.06 25.37 -21.93
N ALA A 31 23.04 26.12 -22.33
CA ALA A 31 21.66 25.83 -22.00
C ALA A 31 21.38 24.32 -22.22
N PRO A 32 20.65 23.66 -21.31
CA PRO A 32 20.26 22.28 -21.53
C PRO A 32 19.49 22.22 -22.85
N TYR A 33 20.01 21.43 -23.78
CA TYR A 33 19.31 21.02 -24.98
C TYR A 33 17.93 20.51 -24.52
N ARG A 34 16.88 21.30 -24.72
CA ARG A 34 15.53 20.75 -24.77
C ARG A 34 15.46 20.03 -26.11
N PRO A 35 15.39 18.68 -26.16
CA PRO A 35 14.91 18.04 -27.36
C PRO A 35 13.47 18.53 -27.52
N LEU A 36 13.27 19.46 -28.45
CA LEU A 36 11.95 19.81 -28.93
C LEU A 36 11.46 18.57 -29.69
N LEU A 37 10.86 17.63 -28.97
CA LEU A 37 10.19 16.45 -29.51
C LEU A 37 9.01 16.93 -30.34
N ARG A 38 9.31 17.27 -31.59
CA ARG A 38 8.35 17.69 -32.60
C ARG A 38 7.83 16.44 -33.29
N ASP A 39 7.15 15.57 -32.55
CA ASP A 39 6.62 14.33 -33.13
C ASP A 39 5.13 14.22 -32.90
N GLY A 40 4.38 14.74 -33.88
CA GLY A 40 3.00 14.34 -34.15
C GLY A 40 2.82 12.85 -34.46
N LYS A 41 3.91 12.06 -34.43
CA LYS A 41 3.90 10.59 -34.48
C LYS A 41 3.64 9.95 -33.12
N LEU A 42 4.10 10.55 -32.01
CA LEU A 42 3.91 9.97 -30.67
C LEU A 42 2.45 10.14 -30.22
N SER A 43 1.84 11.28 -30.52
CA SER A 43 0.40 11.51 -30.36
C SER A 43 -0.44 10.59 -31.26
N LYS A 44 0.00 10.29 -32.49
CA LYS A 44 -0.67 9.30 -33.36
C LYS A 44 -0.52 7.84 -32.90
N LEU A 45 0.54 7.51 -32.19
CA LEU A 45 0.72 6.18 -31.57
C LEU A 45 -0.10 6.04 -30.27
N LEU A 46 -0.18 7.12 -29.48
CA LEU A 46 -1.05 7.21 -28.30
C LEU A 46 -2.55 7.27 -28.67
N GLU A 47 -2.93 7.86 -29.81
CA GLU A 47 -4.33 7.84 -30.29
C GLU A 47 -4.76 6.47 -30.85
N LYS A 48 -3.83 5.70 -31.45
CA LYS A 48 -4.12 4.34 -31.95
C LYS A 48 -4.22 3.31 -30.83
N THR A 49 -3.65 3.60 -29.67
CA THR A 49 -3.80 2.84 -28.45
C THR A 49 -4.77 3.58 -27.54
N LYS A 50 -6.04 3.75 -27.97
CA LYS A 50 -7.09 4.17 -27.03
C LYS A 50 -7.02 3.22 -25.85
N PRO A 51 -6.62 3.65 -24.64
CA PRO A 51 -6.68 2.79 -23.49
C PRO A 51 -8.14 2.38 -23.37
N GLN A 52 -8.37 1.08 -23.43
CA GLN A 52 -9.66 0.48 -23.13
C GLN A 52 -10.11 1.16 -21.85
N ARG A 53 -11.28 1.83 -21.87
CA ARG A 53 -11.81 2.53 -20.69
C ARG A 53 -11.77 1.51 -19.55
N PHE A 54 -10.82 1.67 -18.65
CA PHE A 54 -10.75 0.85 -17.46
C PHE A 54 -12.02 1.19 -16.69
N GLN A 55 -12.98 0.27 -16.72
CA GLN A 55 -14.04 0.29 -15.73
C GLN A 55 -13.33 0.26 -14.38
N SER A 56 -13.67 1.19 -13.49
CA SER A 56 -13.14 1.19 -12.14
C SER A 56 -13.38 -0.20 -11.56
N MET A 57 -12.30 -0.96 -11.34
CA MET A 57 -12.41 -2.32 -10.85
C MET A 57 -13.05 -2.29 -9.46
N ASP A 58 -14.03 -3.14 -9.23
CA ASP A 58 -14.70 -3.18 -7.94
C ASP A 58 -13.70 -3.58 -6.84
N GLU A 59 -13.91 -3.09 -5.62
CA GLU A 59 -12.98 -3.32 -4.50
C GLU A 59 -12.82 -4.81 -4.19
N ALA A 60 -13.91 -5.58 -4.32
CA ALA A 60 -13.89 -7.02 -4.13
C ALA A 60 -13.08 -7.73 -5.22
N GLU A 61 -13.24 -7.32 -6.49
CA GLU A 61 -12.50 -7.89 -7.62
C GLU A 61 -11.00 -7.60 -7.55
N LEU A 62 -10.62 -6.40 -7.08
CA LEU A 62 -9.22 -6.05 -6.83
C LEU A 62 -8.62 -6.96 -5.75
N ILE A 63 -9.32 -7.15 -4.64
CA ILE A 63 -8.86 -7.99 -3.53
C ILE A 63 -8.71 -9.44 -4.00
N GLU A 64 -9.68 -9.98 -4.73
CA GLU A 64 -9.64 -11.35 -5.24
C GLU A 64 -8.53 -11.54 -6.27
N SER A 65 -8.33 -10.57 -7.17
CA SER A 65 -7.24 -10.59 -8.15
C SER A 65 -5.86 -10.52 -7.49
N LEU A 66 -5.71 -9.74 -6.43
CA LEU A 66 -4.45 -9.65 -5.69
C LEU A 66 -4.19 -10.91 -4.85
N LYS A 67 -5.22 -11.49 -4.24
CA LYS A 67 -5.11 -12.76 -3.49
C LYS A 67 -4.73 -13.92 -4.41
N THR A 68 -5.33 -14.03 -5.59
CA THR A 68 -4.97 -15.05 -6.58
C THR A 68 -3.53 -14.88 -7.08
N LEU A 69 -3.05 -13.66 -7.30
CA LEU A 69 -1.65 -13.41 -7.63
C LEU A 69 -0.70 -13.81 -6.50
N GLN A 70 -1.10 -13.59 -5.25
CA GLN A 70 -0.33 -14.02 -4.07
C GLN A 70 -0.21 -15.55 -3.99
N GLU A 71 -1.31 -16.28 -4.20
CA GLU A 71 -1.34 -17.75 -4.16
C GLU A 71 -0.52 -18.40 -5.30
N VAL A 72 -0.57 -17.81 -6.50
CA VAL A 72 0.22 -18.28 -7.66
C VAL A 72 1.72 -18.08 -7.43
N GLN A 73 2.11 -17.03 -6.72
CA GLN A 73 3.51 -16.76 -6.41
C GLN A 73 4.06 -17.67 -5.30
N GLU A 74 3.23 -18.05 -4.33
CA GLU A 74 3.60 -18.96 -3.24
C GLU A 74 3.67 -20.43 -3.70
N THR A 75 2.92 -20.81 -4.73
CA THR A 75 2.92 -22.17 -5.31
C THR A 75 3.97 -22.40 -6.41
N GLY A 76 4.63 -21.34 -6.90
CA GLY A 76 5.54 -21.39 -8.05
C GLY A 76 7.03 -21.60 -7.74
N THR A 77 7.44 -21.88 -6.50
CA THR A 77 8.87 -21.93 -6.12
C THR A 77 9.61 -23.23 -6.46
N ASP A 78 8.94 -24.25 -6.99
CA ASP A 78 9.59 -25.53 -7.32
C ASP A 78 9.40 -25.95 -8.79
N THR A 79 9.99 -25.23 -9.76
CA THR A 79 10.64 -25.91 -10.92
C THR A 79 11.45 -24.98 -11.83
N THR A 80 12.70 -25.40 -12.04
CA THR A 80 13.55 -25.17 -13.22
C THR A 80 14.10 -23.76 -13.47
N SER A 81 15.33 -23.57 -12.95
CA SER A 81 16.31 -22.59 -13.40
C SER A 81 16.55 -22.71 -14.91
N SER A 82 16.17 -21.69 -15.68
CA SER A 82 16.85 -21.35 -16.92
C SER A 82 17.07 -19.84 -16.96
N ARG A 83 18.28 -19.49 -17.38
CA ARG A 83 18.98 -18.23 -17.11
C ARG A 83 18.75 -17.26 -18.26
N THR A 84 18.06 -16.15 -18.01
CA THR A 84 18.13 -14.93 -18.84
C THR A 84 18.51 -13.74 -17.95
N PRO A 85 19.57 -12.97 -18.30
CA PRO A 85 19.96 -11.80 -17.54
C PRO A 85 19.21 -10.59 -18.09
N ASN A 86 18.13 -10.19 -17.41
CA ASN A 86 17.58 -8.82 -17.29
C ASN A 86 16.21 -8.82 -16.57
N SER A 87 15.99 -9.79 -15.68
CA SER A 87 14.94 -9.69 -14.68
C SER A 87 15.34 -8.57 -13.73
N ILE A 88 14.53 -7.51 -13.69
CA ILE A 88 14.50 -6.59 -12.55
C ILE A 88 14.17 -7.49 -11.37
N THR A 89 15.21 -7.90 -10.63
CA THR A 89 15.08 -8.58 -9.35
C THR A 89 14.43 -7.59 -8.42
N VAL A 90 13.11 -7.54 -8.45
CA VAL A 90 12.34 -6.97 -7.37
C VAL A 90 12.46 -7.99 -6.24
N ASP A 91 13.61 -7.95 -5.57
CA ASP A 91 13.83 -8.61 -4.29
C ASP A 91 12.95 -7.84 -3.30
N MET A 92 11.64 -8.13 -3.36
CA MET A 92 10.61 -7.55 -2.51
C MET A 92 10.84 -8.13 -1.13
N ASN A 93 11.70 -7.46 -0.36
CA ASN A 93 11.70 -7.59 1.07
C ASN A 93 10.30 -7.16 1.54
N ARG A 94 9.42 -8.16 1.76
CA ARG A 94 7.97 -8.04 1.97
C ARG A 94 7.60 -7.09 3.12
N ASP A 95 8.59 -6.74 3.95
CA ASP A 95 8.47 -5.89 5.13
C ASP A 95 9.25 -4.56 5.04
N ALA A 96 9.99 -4.28 3.96
CA ALA A 96 10.77 -3.04 3.83
C ALA A 96 9.89 -1.78 3.86
N TRP A 97 8.66 -1.86 3.37
CA TRP A 97 7.71 -0.76 3.44
C TRP A 97 7.32 -0.41 4.89
N ALA A 98 7.37 -1.38 5.82
CA ALA A 98 7.05 -1.15 7.22
C ALA A 98 8.11 -0.28 7.90
N LEU A 99 9.39 -0.41 7.51
CA LEU A 99 10.45 0.52 7.92
C LEU A 99 10.15 1.95 7.48
N ASP A 100 9.75 2.14 6.22
CA ASP A 100 9.46 3.47 5.69
C ASP A 100 8.24 4.11 6.37
N VAL A 101 7.21 3.31 6.65
CA VAL A 101 6.02 3.75 7.41
C VAL A 101 6.40 4.17 8.83
N THR A 102 7.23 3.38 9.52
CA THR A 102 7.62 3.63 10.91
C THR A 102 8.63 4.77 11.06
N ALA A 103 9.40 5.07 10.01
CA ALA A 103 10.27 6.24 9.95
C ALA A 103 9.50 7.57 9.95
N ASN A 104 8.18 7.56 9.69
CA ASN A 104 7.39 8.78 9.62
C ASN A 104 7.24 9.45 11.00
N PRO A 105 7.69 10.72 11.18
CA PRO A 105 7.68 11.38 12.48
C PRO A 105 6.26 11.72 12.97
N SER A 106 5.31 11.92 12.05
CA SER A 106 3.91 12.19 12.39
C SER A 106 3.28 10.97 13.07
N LEU A 107 3.57 9.77 12.54
CA LEU A 107 3.10 8.51 13.10
C LEU A 107 3.59 8.31 14.54
N ARG A 108 4.89 8.50 14.77
CA ARG A 108 5.48 8.42 16.11
C ARG A 108 4.79 9.37 17.09
N ASN A 109 4.57 10.62 16.70
CA ASN A 109 3.89 11.60 17.54
C ASN A 109 2.48 11.12 17.93
N LYS A 110 1.71 10.56 16.99
CA LYS A 110 0.37 10.04 17.29
C LYS A 110 0.38 8.84 18.23
N PHE A 111 1.35 7.95 18.10
CA PHE A 111 1.52 6.84 19.05
C PHE A 111 1.93 7.31 20.45
N GLU A 112 2.76 8.35 20.56
CA GLU A 112 3.04 8.98 21.86
C GLU A 112 1.78 9.63 22.46
N GLN A 113 0.94 10.27 21.66
CA GLN A 113 -0.35 10.81 22.12
C GLN A 113 -1.29 9.70 22.61
N LEU A 114 -1.32 8.56 21.92
CA LEU A 114 -2.06 7.37 22.35
C LEU A 114 -1.52 6.85 23.69
N ARG A 115 -0.20 6.77 23.83
CA ARG A 115 0.44 6.33 25.07
C ARG A 115 0.08 7.22 26.25
N LEU A 116 0.10 8.53 26.03
CA LEU A 116 -0.35 9.51 27.02
C LEU A 116 -1.82 9.33 27.38
N ALA A 117 -2.70 9.13 26.40
CA ALA A 117 -4.13 8.89 26.63
C ALA A 117 -4.38 7.61 27.44
N VAL A 118 -3.64 6.52 27.16
CA VAL A 118 -3.69 5.28 27.95
C VAL A 118 -3.26 5.53 29.40
N ASN A 119 -2.16 6.26 29.60
CA ASN A 119 -1.68 6.58 30.95
C ASN A 119 -2.66 7.47 31.72
N GLU A 120 -3.19 8.51 31.08
CA GLU A 120 -4.25 9.37 31.64
C GLU A 120 -5.48 8.55 32.06
N TYR A 121 -5.91 7.60 31.22
CA TYR A 121 -7.02 6.71 31.54
C TYR A 121 -6.68 5.81 32.73
N ASN A 122 -5.50 5.18 32.73
CA ASN A 122 -5.08 4.28 33.80
C ASN A 122 -4.97 4.97 35.15
N ILE A 123 -4.54 6.24 35.20
CA ILE A 123 -4.50 7.05 36.43
C ILE A 123 -5.92 7.36 36.91
N ALA A 124 -6.83 7.71 36.00
CA ALA A 124 -8.20 8.09 36.35
C ALA A 124 -9.15 6.91 36.61
N ALA A 125 -8.82 5.71 36.12
CA ALA A 125 -9.66 4.53 36.24
C ALA A 125 -9.62 3.93 37.66
N THR A 126 -10.80 3.63 38.22
CA THR A 126 -10.95 2.93 39.49
C THR A 126 -10.33 1.53 39.43
N HIS A 127 -9.81 1.02 40.56
CA HIS A 127 -9.20 -0.32 40.65
C HIS A 127 -10.12 -1.43 40.13
N GLU A 128 -11.42 -1.37 40.43
CA GLU A 128 -12.44 -2.33 39.99
C GLU A 128 -12.59 -2.39 38.46
N LYS A 129 -12.53 -1.24 37.77
CA LYS A 129 -12.59 -1.21 36.29
C LYS A 129 -11.33 -1.78 35.66
N ARG A 130 -10.17 -1.53 36.28
CA ARG A 130 -8.90 -2.14 35.87
C ARG A 130 -8.93 -3.65 36.08
N GLU A 131 -9.47 -4.12 37.20
CA GLU A 131 -9.67 -5.55 37.46
C GLU A 131 -10.64 -6.19 36.46
N ILE A 132 -11.74 -5.55 36.06
CA ILE A 132 -12.65 -6.12 35.04
C ILE A 132 -11.92 -6.32 33.71
N VAL A 133 -11.11 -5.36 33.28
CA VAL A 133 -10.31 -5.48 32.05
C VAL A 133 -9.24 -6.57 32.18
N ILE A 134 -8.61 -6.70 33.35
CA ILE A 134 -7.57 -7.72 33.60
C ILE A 134 -8.18 -9.12 33.75
N LYS A 135 -9.33 -9.23 34.43
CA LYS A 135 -10.01 -10.50 34.76
C LYS A 135 -10.74 -11.10 33.55
N ASN A 136 -11.22 -10.25 32.65
CA ASN A 136 -11.76 -10.66 31.35
C ASN A 136 -10.66 -10.74 30.27
N GLY A 137 -9.38 -10.75 30.65
CA GLY A 137 -8.25 -10.86 29.72
C GLY A 137 -8.34 -12.13 28.87
N CYS A 138 -7.55 -12.32 27.81
CA CYS A 138 -6.58 -11.48 27.12
C CYS A 138 -6.42 -11.95 25.65
N GLU A 139 -7.21 -12.93 25.22
CA GLU A 139 -7.16 -13.53 23.90
C GLU A 139 -8.26 -12.97 23.00
N LEU A 140 -8.04 -13.04 21.68
CA LEU A 140 -9.09 -12.76 20.71
C LEU A 140 -10.33 -13.64 20.95
N GLN A 141 -10.12 -14.85 21.49
CA GLN A 141 -11.17 -15.75 21.95
C GLN A 141 -12.07 -15.12 23.00
N ASP A 142 -11.56 -14.27 23.91
CA ASP A 142 -12.37 -13.62 24.94
C ASP A 142 -13.21 -12.48 24.35
N VAL A 143 -12.67 -11.77 23.34
CA VAL A 143 -13.44 -10.79 22.57
C VAL A 143 -14.56 -11.48 21.78
N LEU A 144 -14.27 -12.65 21.20
CA LEU A 144 -15.25 -13.50 20.52
C LEU A 144 -16.27 -14.09 21.50
N ALA A 145 -15.84 -14.55 22.66
CA ALA A 145 -16.70 -15.07 23.72
C ALA A 145 -17.60 -13.97 24.26
N GLN A 146 -17.10 -12.74 24.40
CA GLN A 146 -17.91 -11.59 24.77
C GLN A 146 -18.91 -11.22 23.66
N ALA A 147 -18.51 -11.32 22.38
CA ALA A 147 -19.44 -11.16 21.26
C ALA A 147 -20.57 -12.20 21.29
N ASN A 148 -20.23 -13.44 21.64
CA ASN A 148 -21.18 -14.55 21.78
C ASN A 148 -22.04 -14.43 23.05
N ALA A 149 -21.49 -13.95 24.17
CA ALA A 149 -22.25 -13.70 25.40
C ALA A 149 -23.29 -12.58 25.20
N MET A 150 -22.94 -11.55 24.43
CA MET A 150 -23.89 -10.51 24.01
C MET A 150 -25.01 -11.04 23.07
N GLN A 151 -24.84 -12.24 22.50
CA GLN A 151 -25.84 -12.92 21.68
C GLN A 151 -26.92 -13.61 22.54
N GLU A 152 -26.56 -14.03 23.76
CA GLU A 152 -27.44 -14.75 24.69
C GLU A 152 -28.33 -13.83 25.54
N ASP A 153 -27.89 -12.59 25.83
CA ASP A 153 -28.64 -11.55 26.57
C ASP A 153 -29.84 -10.94 25.79
N ARG A 154 -30.47 -11.72 24.91
CA ARG A 154 -31.49 -11.35 23.91
C ARG A 154 -32.84 -10.84 24.45
N SER A 155 -32.96 -10.57 25.75
CA SER A 155 -34.22 -10.29 26.42
C SER A 155 -34.34 -8.87 26.98
N SER A 156 -34.59 -7.88 26.11
CA SER A 156 -35.60 -6.81 26.34
C SER A 156 -35.58 -5.77 25.21
N SER A 157 -36.75 -5.22 24.86
CA SER A 157 -36.99 -4.07 23.96
C SER A 157 -36.63 -4.20 22.45
N LYS A 158 -37.54 -3.73 21.57
CA LYS A 158 -37.37 -3.72 20.10
C LYS A 158 -36.23 -2.80 19.63
N ASP A 159 -35.99 -1.69 20.32
CA ASP A 159 -34.93 -0.73 19.99
C ASP A 159 -33.56 -1.20 20.50
N ALA A 160 -33.52 -2.00 21.57
CA ALA A 160 -32.28 -2.63 22.03
C ALA A 160 -31.87 -3.80 21.13
N LYS A 161 -32.83 -4.47 20.47
CA LYS A 161 -32.54 -5.54 19.50
C LYS A 161 -31.76 -5.05 18.28
N SER A 162 -32.15 -3.93 17.67
CA SER A 162 -31.44 -3.39 16.48
C SER A 162 -30.05 -2.87 16.83
N LEU A 163 -29.93 -2.22 17.99
CA LEU A 163 -28.69 -1.66 18.50
C LEU A 163 -27.68 -2.77 18.86
N ASN A 164 -28.14 -3.83 19.53
CA ASN A 164 -27.32 -5.00 19.82
C ASN A 164 -26.94 -5.76 18.55
N SER A 165 -27.82 -5.86 17.53
CA SER A 165 -27.44 -6.50 16.27
C SER A 165 -26.40 -5.70 15.48
N ASN A 166 -26.41 -4.37 15.58
CA ASN A 166 -25.39 -3.53 14.95
C ASN A 166 -24.05 -3.61 15.70
N ILE A 167 -24.08 -3.57 17.04
CA ILE A 167 -22.89 -3.85 17.87
C ILE A 167 -22.32 -5.21 17.50
N GLN A 168 -23.17 -6.24 17.38
CA GLN A 168 -22.76 -7.58 17.00
C GLN A 168 -22.13 -7.62 15.61
N ALA A 169 -22.78 -7.02 14.61
CA ALA A 169 -22.26 -6.98 13.24
C ALA A 169 -20.93 -6.22 13.18
N GLY A 170 -20.82 -5.09 13.86
CA GLY A 170 -19.58 -4.33 13.95
C GLY A 170 -18.47 -5.09 14.69
N LEU A 171 -18.80 -5.86 15.73
CA LEU A 171 -17.83 -6.65 16.50
C LEU A 171 -17.37 -7.88 15.71
N GLN A 172 -18.28 -8.55 15.02
CA GLN A 172 -17.94 -9.66 14.13
C GLN A 172 -17.07 -9.17 12.98
N GLN A 173 -17.42 -8.03 12.37
CA GLN A 173 -16.61 -7.40 11.34
C GLN A 173 -15.25 -6.99 11.91
N PHE A 174 -15.21 -6.42 13.11
CA PHE A 174 -13.96 -6.09 13.80
C PHE A 174 -13.11 -7.33 14.03
N CYS A 175 -13.64 -8.41 14.60
CA CYS A 175 -12.89 -9.64 14.86
C CYS A 175 -12.34 -10.24 13.56
N LYS A 176 -13.13 -10.25 12.48
CA LYS A 176 -12.68 -10.71 11.16
C LYS A 176 -11.54 -9.83 10.65
N SER A 177 -11.73 -8.52 10.64
CA SER A 177 -10.72 -7.53 10.23
C SER A 177 -9.49 -7.51 11.13
N THR A 178 -9.63 -7.89 12.39
CA THR A 178 -8.59 -7.85 13.41
C THR A 178 -7.58 -8.97 13.27
N LEU A 179 -7.99 -10.14 12.77
CA LEU A 179 -7.05 -11.17 12.34
C LEU A 179 -6.11 -10.64 11.25
N TYR A 180 -6.63 -9.81 10.35
CA TYR A 180 -5.81 -9.12 9.35
C TYR A 180 -5.01 -7.98 9.97
N TYR A 181 -5.61 -7.16 10.85
CA TYR A 181 -4.90 -6.13 11.59
C TYR A 181 -3.72 -6.69 12.39
N ALA A 182 -3.85 -7.90 12.95
CA ALA A 182 -2.76 -8.59 13.62
C ALA A 182 -1.61 -8.87 12.64
N ALA A 183 -1.88 -9.42 11.46
CA ALA A 183 -0.84 -9.64 10.45
C ALA A 183 -0.17 -8.33 9.97
N VAL A 184 -0.96 -7.27 9.80
CA VAL A 184 -0.45 -5.93 9.43
C VAL A 184 0.37 -5.30 10.56
N MET A 185 -0.07 -5.48 11.79
CA MET A 185 0.63 -4.97 12.95
C MET A 185 1.83 -5.84 13.29
N ASP A 186 1.85 -7.12 12.92
CA ASP A 186 3.01 -8.01 13.07
C ASP A 186 4.18 -7.52 12.22
N THR A 187 3.95 -7.00 11.00
CA THR A 187 5.03 -6.38 10.22
C THR A 187 5.55 -5.09 10.88
N MET A 188 4.67 -4.28 11.46
CA MET A 188 5.10 -3.14 12.29
C MET A 188 5.77 -3.57 13.60
N ALA A 189 5.40 -4.72 14.17
CA ALA A 189 5.92 -5.25 15.42
C ALA A 189 7.38 -5.67 15.30
N GLN A 190 7.84 -6.00 14.10
CA GLN A 190 9.26 -6.25 13.82
C GLN A 190 10.13 -5.02 14.10
N HIS A 191 9.58 -3.81 14.02
CA HIS A 191 10.33 -2.55 14.21
C HIS A 191 9.95 -1.81 15.50
N HIS A 192 8.65 -1.78 15.83
CA HIS A 192 8.12 -1.07 17.00
C HIS A 192 7.03 -1.92 17.70
N PRO A 193 7.42 -3.02 18.38
CA PRO A 193 6.47 -3.89 19.09
C PRO A 193 5.70 -3.15 20.19
N GLU A 194 6.26 -2.06 20.71
CA GLU A 194 5.61 -1.17 21.69
C GLU A 194 4.39 -0.43 21.11
N TRP A 195 4.42 -0.03 19.83
CA TRP A 195 3.28 0.64 19.20
C TRP A 195 2.15 -0.33 18.96
N VAL A 196 2.52 -1.55 18.54
CA VAL A 196 1.57 -2.61 18.23
C VAL A 196 0.85 -3.08 19.48
N SER A 197 1.61 -3.41 20.51
CA SER A 197 1.05 -3.80 21.82
C SER A 197 0.19 -2.69 22.42
N LEU A 198 0.56 -1.41 22.24
CA LEU A 198 -0.21 -0.27 22.73
C LEU A 198 -1.55 -0.09 22.00
N ALA A 199 -1.56 -0.13 20.66
CA ALA A 199 -2.78 0.00 19.88
C ALA A 199 -3.73 -1.17 20.18
N TRP A 200 -3.19 -2.39 20.18
CA TRP A 200 -3.93 -3.61 20.43
C TRP A 200 -4.50 -3.66 21.85
N GLY A 201 -3.68 -3.34 22.85
CA GLY A 201 -4.11 -3.21 24.24
C GLY A 201 -5.23 -2.17 24.38
N THR A 202 -5.11 -1.03 23.69
CA THR A 202 -6.15 0.00 23.70
C THR A 202 -7.45 -0.48 23.07
N MET A 203 -7.40 -1.13 21.91
CA MET A 203 -8.59 -1.68 21.26
C MET A 203 -9.31 -2.67 22.18
N LYS A 204 -8.56 -3.57 22.82
CA LYS A 204 -9.13 -4.50 23.83
C LYS A 204 -9.78 -3.76 24.99
N MET A 205 -9.10 -2.76 25.55
CA MET A 205 -9.68 -1.94 26.62
C MET A 205 -11.01 -1.33 26.18
N LEU A 206 -11.07 -0.71 24.99
CA LEU A 206 -12.29 -0.09 24.48
C LEU A 206 -13.47 -1.07 24.34
N LEU A 207 -13.19 -2.33 23.99
CA LEU A 207 -14.22 -3.37 23.85
C LEU A 207 -14.67 -3.95 25.19
N MET A 208 -13.72 -4.16 26.11
CA MET A 208 -13.93 -4.79 27.41
C MET A 208 -14.50 -3.85 28.47
N ILE A 209 -14.27 -2.54 28.34
CA ILE A 209 -14.83 -1.56 29.27
C ILE A 209 -16.37 -1.70 29.24
N PRO A 210 -17.01 -1.94 30.41
CA PRO A 210 -18.47 -1.89 30.51
C PRO A 210 -18.89 -0.43 30.31
N ILE A 211 -19.35 -0.12 29.11
CA ILE A 211 -19.84 1.21 28.75
C ILE A 211 -21.33 1.25 29.09
N GLU A 212 -21.70 2.12 30.03
CA GLU A 212 -23.09 2.33 30.45
C GLU A 212 -23.98 2.80 29.27
N TYR A 213 -23.39 3.49 28.29
CA TYR A 213 -24.02 3.95 27.06
C TYR A 213 -23.81 3.01 25.87
N GLN A 214 -24.80 2.16 25.59
CA GLN A 214 -24.77 1.21 24.46
C GLN A 214 -24.50 1.87 23.10
N LYS A 215 -25.04 3.08 22.84
CA LYS A 215 -24.79 3.82 21.59
C LYS A 215 -23.32 4.20 21.37
N VAL A 216 -22.59 4.52 22.45
CA VAL A 216 -21.16 4.84 22.34
C VAL A 216 -20.37 3.57 22.02
N LYS A 217 -20.73 2.45 22.66
CA LYS A 217 -20.13 1.15 22.38
C LYS A 217 -20.38 0.73 20.92
N GLU A 218 -21.60 0.88 20.43
CA GLU A 218 -21.97 0.67 19.03
C GLU A 218 -21.13 1.53 18.09
N GLY A 219 -21.02 2.84 18.36
CA GLY A 219 -20.21 3.75 17.56
C GLY A 219 -18.73 3.34 17.51
N ILE A 220 -18.14 2.99 18.65
CA ILE A 220 -16.73 2.54 18.71
C ILE A 220 -16.55 1.26 17.90
N VAL A 221 -17.39 0.25 18.15
CA VAL A 221 -17.31 -1.07 17.52
C VAL A 221 -17.54 -0.99 16.01
N THR A 222 -18.55 -0.24 15.57
CA THR A 222 -18.86 -0.04 14.14
C THR A 222 -17.71 0.63 13.41
N ASN A 223 -17.14 1.69 14.00
CA ASN A 223 -16.02 2.41 13.39
C ASN A 223 -14.73 1.58 13.39
N LEU A 224 -14.46 0.82 14.45
CA LEU A 224 -13.36 -0.16 14.48
C LEU A 224 -13.51 -1.21 13.39
N GLY A 225 -14.72 -1.76 13.18
CA GLY A 225 -15.00 -2.70 12.10
C GLY A 225 -14.72 -2.10 10.71
N ARG A 226 -15.16 -0.86 10.49
CA ARG A 226 -14.96 -0.11 9.23
C ARG A 226 -13.50 0.25 8.97
N ILE A 227 -12.76 0.61 10.01
CA ILE A 227 -11.31 0.87 9.92
C ILE A 227 -10.59 -0.44 9.58
N GLY A 228 -10.93 -1.52 10.28
CA GLY A 228 -10.30 -2.82 10.09
C GLY A 228 -10.44 -3.35 8.66
N SER A 229 -11.61 -3.20 8.02
CA SER A 229 -11.81 -3.68 6.65
C SER A 229 -10.91 -2.97 5.64
N LYS A 230 -10.60 -1.69 5.87
CA LYS A 230 -9.70 -0.91 5.01
C LYS A 230 -8.24 -1.31 5.22
N LEU A 231 -7.86 -1.64 6.44
CA LEU A 231 -6.48 -2.00 6.75
C LEU A 231 -6.03 -3.30 6.08
N GLU A 232 -6.95 -4.26 5.89
CA GLU A 232 -6.68 -5.46 5.09
C GLU A 232 -6.21 -5.06 3.68
N LEU A 233 -6.91 -4.14 3.01
CA LEU A 233 -6.51 -3.71 1.67
C LEU A 233 -5.20 -2.91 1.70
N VAL A 234 -4.99 -2.05 2.69
CA VAL A 234 -3.76 -1.24 2.81
C VAL A 234 -2.53 -2.14 2.83
N SER A 235 -2.54 -3.19 3.65
CA SER A 235 -1.41 -4.12 3.73
C SER A 235 -1.21 -4.90 2.45
N LEU A 236 -2.30 -5.40 1.85
CA LEU A 236 -2.23 -6.11 0.58
C LEU A 236 -1.59 -5.22 -0.50
N LEU A 237 -2.05 -3.98 -0.63
CA LEU A 237 -1.55 -3.04 -1.64
C LEU A 237 -0.09 -2.66 -1.43
N LEU A 238 0.35 -2.45 -0.18
CA LEU A 238 1.75 -2.14 0.12
C LEU A 238 2.67 -3.34 -0.12
N SER A 239 2.17 -4.57 0.02
CA SER A 239 2.96 -5.77 -0.27
C SER A 239 3.30 -5.92 -1.76
N PHE A 240 2.45 -5.37 -2.65
CA PHE A 240 2.67 -5.40 -4.10
C PHE A 240 3.33 -4.12 -4.64
N TYR A 241 3.02 -2.96 -4.06
CA TYR A 241 3.45 -1.66 -4.56
C TYR A 241 3.92 -0.74 -3.43
N PRO A 242 5.10 -0.98 -2.83
CA PRO A 242 5.65 -0.14 -1.78
C PRO A 242 6.25 1.15 -2.37
N VAL A 243 5.39 2.06 -2.82
CA VAL A 243 5.79 3.38 -3.35
C VAL A 243 5.73 4.42 -2.25
N GLU A 244 6.66 5.38 -2.26
CA GLU A 244 6.78 6.44 -1.24
C GLU A 244 5.44 7.16 -0.95
N ARG A 245 4.61 7.39 -1.96
CA ARG A 245 3.29 8.00 -1.78
C ARG A 245 2.32 7.07 -1.04
N MET A 246 2.34 5.78 -1.33
CA MET A 246 1.51 4.77 -0.65
C MET A 246 1.96 4.56 0.78
N THR A 247 3.28 4.48 1.04
CA THR A 247 3.81 4.34 2.41
C THR A 247 3.49 5.58 3.25
N ASN A 248 3.58 6.79 2.69
CA ASN A 248 3.15 8.02 3.37
C ASN A 248 1.64 8.05 3.67
N ALA A 249 0.80 7.64 2.71
CA ALA A 249 -0.65 7.53 2.93
C ALA A 249 -0.97 6.48 4.01
N ALA A 250 -0.28 5.34 4.00
CA ALA A 250 -0.41 4.31 5.03
C ALA A 250 0.01 4.82 6.42
N ALA A 251 1.13 5.52 6.52
CA ALA A 251 1.55 6.17 7.77
C ALA A 251 0.49 7.15 8.29
N ALA A 252 -0.14 7.93 7.41
CA ALA A 252 -1.24 8.82 7.79
C ALA A 252 -2.49 8.05 8.25
N ILE A 253 -2.80 6.89 7.65
CA ILE A 253 -3.89 6.01 8.11
C ILE A 253 -3.61 5.50 9.53
N TYR A 254 -2.41 4.94 9.78
CA TYR A 254 -2.05 4.46 11.12
C TYR A 254 -2.01 5.57 12.17
N ALA A 255 -1.53 6.76 11.79
CA ALA A 255 -1.55 7.94 12.65
C ALA A 255 -3.00 8.33 13.03
N SER A 256 -3.92 8.29 12.07
CA SER A 256 -5.34 8.57 12.30
C SER A 256 -6.01 7.50 13.17
N ILE A 257 -5.57 6.25 13.08
CA ILE A 257 -6.04 5.16 13.95
C ILE A 257 -5.56 5.38 15.39
N ALA A 258 -4.29 5.75 15.59
CA ALA A 258 -3.78 6.09 16.91
C ALA A 258 -4.55 7.28 17.52
N ASP A 259 -4.86 8.30 16.72
CA ASP A 259 -5.73 9.42 17.13
C ASP A 259 -7.15 8.96 17.51
N PHE A 260 -7.76 8.09 16.70
CA PHE A 260 -9.07 7.50 16.98
C PHE A 260 -9.08 6.80 18.33
N LEU A 261 -8.10 5.94 18.58
CA LEU A 261 -7.97 5.19 19.83
C LEU A 261 -7.75 6.11 21.04
N ALA A 262 -6.87 7.10 20.89
CA ALA A 262 -6.58 8.09 21.93
C ALA A 262 -7.83 8.92 22.26
N TYR A 263 -8.59 9.31 21.24
CA TYR A 263 -9.84 10.04 21.38
C TYR A 263 -10.89 9.20 22.13
N CYS A 264 -11.11 7.94 21.72
CA CYS A 264 -12.04 7.04 22.39
C CYS A 264 -11.68 6.86 23.87
N LEU A 265 -10.41 6.66 24.20
CA LEU A 265 -9.96 6.55 25.59
C LEU A 265 -10.21 7.82 26.40
N ARG A 266 -9.86 9.00 25.86
CA ARG A 266 -10.10 10.29 26.53
C ARG A 266 -11.59 10.54 26.74
N TYR A 267 -12.42 10.15 25.78
CA TYR A 267 -13.87 10.23 25.89
C TYR A 267 -14.40 9.33 27.01
N LEU A 268 -13.93 8.08 27.09
CA LEU A 268 -14.29 7.17 28.19
C LEU A 268 -13.79 7.69 29.55
N ARG A 269 -12.62 8.35 29.59
CA ARG A 269 -12.10 9.01 30.78
C ARG A 269 -13.01 10.15 31.24
N SER A 270 -13.43 11.05 30.34
CA SER A 270 -14.34 12.15 30.70
C SER A 270 -15.70 11.66 31.17
N ASN A 271 -16.17 10.53 30.65
CA ASN A 271 -17.45 9.92 31.06
C ASN A 271 -17.39 9.26 32.45
N CYS A 272 -16.21 8.87 32.96
CA CYS A 272 -16.06 8.47 34.37
C CYS A 272 -16.42 9.58 35.36
N LEU A 273 -16.34 10.86 34.95
CA LEU A 273 -16.58 12.02 35.81
C LEU A 273 -17.99 12.59 35.71
N VAL A 274 -18.83 12.11 34.79
CA VAL A 274 -20.07 12.82 34.46
C VAL A 274 -21.25 11.85 34.30
N LYS A 275 -21.86 11.49 35.43
CA LYS A 275 -23.17 10.82 35.56
C LYS A 275 -24.36 11.63 34.99
N THR A 276 -24.13 12.64 34.14
CA THR A 276 -25.10 13.73 33.92
C THR A 276 -25.25 14.23 32.49
N PHE A 277 -24.91 13.48 31.43
CA PHE A 277 -25.03 14.02 30.07
C PHE A 277 -25.78 13.12 29.09
N LYS A 278 -27.12 13.20 29.14
CA LYS A 278 -28.04 12.72 28.09
C LYS A 278 -27.89 13.43 26.73
N THR A 279 -27.09 14.50 26.66
CA THR A 279 -26.91 15.35 25.45
C THR A 279 -25.57 15.16 24.74
N MET A 280 -24.66 14.30 25.22
CA MET A 280 -23.29 14.16 24.69
C MET A 280 -23.06 13.01 23.68
N VAL A 281 -24.10 12.34 23.19
CA VAL A 281 -23.91 11.37 22.09
C VAL A 281 -23.63 12.08 20.76
N ALA A 282 -24.28 13.22 20.49
CA ALA A 282 -24.02 14.03 19.30
C ALA A 282 -22.55 14.55 19.15
N PRO A 283 -21.86 15.01 20.22
CA PRO A 283 -20.46 15.43 20.09
C PRO A 283 -19.47 14.27 19.86
N PHE A 284 -19.82 13.03 20.20
CA PHE A 284 -18.95 11.88 19.91
C PHE A 284 -18.79 11.70 18.40
N ASP A 285 -19.89 11.59 17.67
CA ASP A 285 -19.89 11.42 16.22
C ASP A 285 -19.32 12.66 15.49
N THR A 286 -19.63 13.85 16.00
CA THR A 286 -19.17 15.12 15.40
C THR A 286 -17.64 15.25 15.41
N ARG A 287 -16.97 14.81 16.47
CA ARG A 287 -15.50 14.88 16.59
C ARG A 287 -14.78 13.70 15.97
N LEU A 288 -15.47 12.57 15.84
CA LEU A 288 -14.94 11.38 15.18
C LEU A 288 -14.92 11.54 13.65
N GLY A 289 -15.90 12.28 13.11
CA GLY A 289 -16.05 12.53 11.68
C GLY A 289 -14.77 12.97 10.97
N PRO A 290 -14.05 14.01 11.46
CA PRO A 290 -12.78 14.43 10.87
C PRO A 290 -11.71 13.33 10.82
N ILE A 291 -11.55 12.54 11.89
CA ILE A 291 -10.54 11.46 11.96
C ILE A 291 -10.87 10.38 10.92
N LEU A 292 -12.14 9.97 10.89
CA LEU A 292 -12.63 8.99 9.93
C LEU A 292 -12.51 9.48 8.49
N LYS A 293 -12.78 10.77 8.26
CA LYS A 293 -12.61 11.40 6.94
C LYS A 293 -11.14 11.37 6.50
N THR A 294 -10.20 11.65 7.40
CA THR A 294 -8.77 11.55 7.10
C THR A 294 -8.36 10.13 6.75
N ILE A 295 -8.90 9.11 7.44
CA ILE A 295 -8.69 7.69 7.07
C ILE A 295 -9.22 7.42 5.66
N ASP A 296 -10.45 7.87 5.37
CA ASP A 296 -11.10 7.65 4.08
C ASP A 296 -10.35 8.34 2.93
N GLU A 297 -9.87 9.57 3.14
CA GLU A 297 -9.08 10.34 2.17
C GLU A 297 -7.74 9.68 1.88
N ASN A 298 -6.99 9.27 2.91
CA ASN A 298 -5.70 8.61 2.70
C ASN A 298 -5.86 7.23 2.06
N TYR A 299 -6.96 6.52 2.37
CA TYR A 299 -7.30 5.28 1.68
C TYR A 299 -7.55 5.49 0.19
N ALA A 300 -8.28 6.55 -0.17
CA ALA A 300 -8.52 6.88 -1.57
C ALA A 300 -7.22 7.22 -2.32
N ILE A 301 -6.31 7.96 -1.67
CA ILE A 301 -4.96 8.23 -2.23
C ILE A 301 -4.21 6.93 -2.48
N LEU A 302 -4.21 6.03 -1.49
CA LEU A 302 -3.50 4.76 -1.57
C LEU A 302 -4.05 3.87 -2.69
N ARG A 303 -5.38 3.80 -2.83
CA ARG A 303 -6.04 3.08 -3.93
C ARG A 303 -5.70 3.68 -5.30
N GLN A 304 -5.81 5.00 -5.43
CA GLN A 304 -5.50 5.69 -6.68
C GLN A 304 -4.05 5.44 -7.12
N GLU A 305 -3.11 5.51 -6.17
CA GLU A 305 -1.71 5.24 -6.47
C GLU A 305 -1.50 3.77 -6.87
N ALA A 306 -2.14 2.81 -6.18
CA ALA A 306 -2.09 1.41 -6.59
C ALA A 306 -2.65 1.16 -8.00
N GLU A 307 -3.75 1.83 -8.37
CA GLU A 307 -4.31 1.77 -9.73
C GLU A 307 -3.32 2.32 -10.77
N ILE A 308 -2.63 3.42 -10.45
CA ILE A 308 -1.58 3.99 -11.31
C ILE A 308 -0.42 3.00 -11.46
N GLN A 309 0.05 2.40 -10.37
CA GLN A 309 1.14 1.42 -10.41
C GLN A 309 0.75 0.18 -11.21
N PHE A 310 -0.48 -0.30 -11.05
CA PHE A 310 -1.01 -1.39 -11.85
C PHE A 310 -1.03 -1.04 -13.35
N MET A 311 -1.47 0.17 -13.72
CA MET A 311 -1.44 0.62 -15.11
C MET A 311 -0.02 0.69 -15.68
N ILE A 312 0.94 1.22 -14.90
CA ILE A 312 2.36 1.26 -15.28
C ILE A 312 2.88 -0.15 -15.52
N TYR A 313 2.59 -1.08 -14.61
CA TYR A 313 2.98 -2.48 -14.72
C TYR A 313 2.41 -3.13 -16.00
N GLN A 314 1.11 -2.97 -16.26
CA GLN A 314 0.47 -3.51 -17.46
C GLN A 314 1.07 -2.94 -18.75
N PHE A 315 1.36 -1.64 -18.78
CA PHE A 315 2.01 -1.01 -19.92
C PHE A 315 3.41 -1.56 -20.16
N GLN A 316 4.23 -1.67 -19.11
CA GLN A 316 5.58 -2.24 -19.19
C GLN A 316 5.55 -3.69 -19.68
N ARG A 317 4.63 -4.50 -19.15
CA ARG A 317 4.42 -5.88 -19.60
C ARG A 317 4.06 -5.94 -21.08
N HIS A 318 3.17 -5.07 -21.55
CA HIS A 318 2.80 -5.00 -22.96
C HIS A 318 4.00 -4.63 -23.85
N CYS A 319 4.79 -3.63 -23.46
CA CYS A 319 6.01 -3.25 -24.18
C CYS A 319 7.04 -4.38 -24.22
N SER A 320 7.19 -5.14 -23.12
CA SER A 320 8.10 -6.29 -23.10
C SER A 320 7.65 -7.37 -24.08
N MET A 321 6.38 -7.76 -24.06
CA MET A 321 5.84 -8.76 -24.99
C MET A 321 6.01 -8.34 -26.45
N GLN A 322 5.81 -7.05 -26.78
CA GLN A 322 6.06 -6.57 -28.14
C GLN A 322 7.52 -6.67 -28.55
N ARG A 323 8.45 -6.39 -27.62
CA ARG A 323 9.89 -6.53 -27.86
C ARG A 323 10.24 -7.99 -28.15
N ASP A 324 9.77 -8.91 -27.31
CA ASP A 324 10.05 -10.34 -27.44
C ASP A 324 9.50 -10.88 -28.76
N LEU A 325 8.29 -10.46 -29.16
CA LEU A 325 7.72 -10.80 -30.48
C LEU A 325 8.54 -10.25 -31.65
N SER A 326 9.12 -9.05 -31.51
CA SER A 326 9.97 -8.47 -32.55
C SER A 326 11.30 -9.21 -32.69
N GLU A 327 11.88 -9.65 -31.58
CA GLU A 327 13.11 -10.45 -31.55
C GLU A 327 12.87 -11.83 -32.17
N ILE A 328 11.78 -12.50 -31.79
CA ILE A 328 11.35 -13.76 -32.42
C ILE A 328 11.20 -13.58 -33.93
N LYS A 329 10.57 -12.50 -34.39
CA LYS A 329 10.38 -12.25 -35.83
C LYS A 329 11.71 -12.02 -36.56
N GLU A 330 12.65 -11.31 -35.93
CA GLU A 330 13.99 -11.09 -36.50
C GLU A 330 14.75 -12.41 -36.61
N ASP A 331 14.73 -13.24 -35.58
CA ASP A 331 15.36 -14.57 -35.57
C ASP A 331 14.76 -15.47 -36.65
N HIS A 332 13.43 -15.47 -36.81
CA HIS A 332 12.78 -16.20 -37.90
C HIS A 332 13.23 -15.69 -39.27
N GLY A 333 13.35 -14.37 -39.46
CA GLY A 333 13.88 -13.78 -40.69
C GLY A 333 15.32 -14.20 -40.99
N ARG A 334 16.18 -14.26 -39.97
CA ARG A 334 17.56 -14.74 -40.10
C ARG A 334 17.61 -16.22 -40.48
N ILE A 335 16.79 -17.06 -39.85
CA ILE A 335 16.70 -18.50 -40.16
C ILE A 335 16.25 -18.71 -41.62
N ILE A 336 15.21 -17.99 -42.05
CA ILE A 336 14.72 -18.06 -43.44
C ILE A 336 15.84 -17.66 -44.41
N GLY A 337 16.57 -16.57 -44.14
CA GLY A 337 17.69 -16.14 -44.98
C GLY A 337 18.80 -17.19 -45.09
N ILE A 338 19.14 -17.89 -43.99
CA ILE A 338 20.12 -18.98 -44.01
C ILE A 338 19.62 -20.15 -44.87
N LEU A 339 18.34 -20.52 -44.75
CA LEU A 339 17.74 -21.59 -45.55
C LEU A 339 17.73 -21.25 -47.05
N GLU A 340 17.37 -20.03 -47.41
CA GLU A 340 17.39 -19.55 -48.80
C GLU A 340 18.82 -19.61 -49.39
N ASP A 341 19.83 -19.22 -48.60
CA ASP A 341 21.23 -19.30 -49.04
C ASP A 341 21.72 -20.76 -49.21
N ILE A 342 21.28 -21.69 -48.36
CA ILE A 342 21.59 -23.12 -48.50
C ILE A 342 20.94 -23.68 -49.78
N ILE A 343 19.66 -23.39 -50.01
CA ILE A 343 18.94 -23.83 -51.22
C ILE A 343 19.64 -23.30 -52.47
N ARG A 344 19.96 -22.00 -52.49
CA ARG A 344 20.67 -21.37 -53.61
C ARG A 344 22.04 -22.00 -53.88
N ARG A 345 22.78 -22.39 -52.83
CA ARG A 345 24.07 -23.09 -53.00
C ARG A 345 23.88 -24.48 -53.60
N ASP A 346 22.87 -25.25 -53.15
CA ASP A 346 22.59 -26.59 -53.70
C ASP A 346 22.20 -26.51 -55.19
N ASP A 347 21.36 -25.54 -55.57
CA ASP A 347 20.96 -25.33 -56.97
C ASP A 347 22.17 -25.02 -57.86
N MET A 348 23.07 -24.13 -57.40
CA MET A 348 24.32 -23.81 -58.11
C MET A 348 25.22 -25.04 -58.26
N ASP A 349 25.33 -25.88 -57.22
CA ASP A 349 26.14 -27.10 -57.26
C ASP A 349 25.50 -28.20 -58.11
N ARG A 350 24.17 -28.25 -58.22
CA ARG A 350 23.47 -29.11 -59.20
C ARG A 350 23.75 -28.66 -60.62
N GLU A 351 23.66 -27.37 -60.92
CA GLU A 351 23.92 -26.85 -62.26
C GLU A 351 25.37 -27.13 -62.71
N ARG A 352 26.35 -26.97 -61.80
CA ARG A 352 27.76 -27.34 -62.05
C ARG A 352 27.92 -28.84 -62.34
N ARG A 353 27.22 -29.70 -61.60
CA ARG A 353 27.23 -31.14 -61.82
C ARG A 353 26.66 -31.50 -63.19
N SER A 354 25.53 -30.91 -63.58
CA SER A 354 24.93 -31.12 -64.90
C SER A 354 25.88 -30.71 -66.05
N LYS A 355 26.50 -29.53 -65.95
CA LYS A 355 27.48 -29.07 -66.96
C LYS A 355 28.70 -29.98 -67.08
N THR A 356 29.16 -30.55 -65.98
CA THR A 356 30.31 -31.48 -65.98
C THR A 356 29.95 -32.80 -66.68
N ILE A 357 28.74 -33.32 -66.45
CA ILE A 357 28.24 -34.53 -67.11
C ILE A 357 28.08 -34.30 -68.62
N ASP A 358 27.48 -33.17 -69.02
CA ASP A 358 27.30 -32.84 -70.45
C ASP A 358 28.65 -32.67 -71.18
N GLY A 359 29.64 -32.05 -70.53
CA GLY A 359 31.00 -31.93 -71.06
C GLY A 359 31.69 -33.28 -71.26
N GLN A 360 31.51 -34.22 -70.34
CA GLN A 360 32.03 -35.59 -70.49
C GLN A 360 31.34 -36.36 -71.63
N CYS A 361 30.02 -36.20 -71.80
CA CYS A 361 29.29 -36.81 -72.92
C CYS A 361 29.74 -36.28 -74.29
N GLN A 362 30.04 -34.98 -74.41
CA GLN A 362 30.55 -34.42 -75.67
C GLN A 362 31.98 -34.87 -75.99
N SER A 363 32.85 -35.04 -74.98
CA SER A 363 34.21 -35.57 -75.19
C SER A 363 34.23 -37.05 -75.57
N GLY A 364 33.26 -37.86 -75.11
CA GLY A 364 33.17 -39.28 -75.43
C GLY A 364 32.72 -39.58 -76.87
N ASN A 365 31.96 -38.66 -77.49
CA ASN A 365 31.40 -38.86 -78.83
C ASN A 365 32.39 -38.51 -79.97
N ALA A 366 33.54 -37.90 -79.65
CA ALA A 366 34.60 -37.58 -80.61
C ALA A 366 35.50 -38.78 -80.96
N ASN A 367 35.38 -39.92 -80.26
CA ASN A 367 36.31 -41.04 -80.38
C ASN A 367 35.79 -42.25 -81.20
N TRP A 368 34.64 -42.12 -81.87
CA TRP A 368 34.01 -43.21 -82.67
C TRP A 368 33.94 -42.93 -84.17
N LYS A 369 34.80 -42.06 -84.71
CA LYS A 369 34.99 -41.90 -86.16
C LYS A 369 36.25 -42.65 -86.60
N PHE A 370 36.13 -43.97 -86.80
CA PHE A 370 37.05 -44.76 -87.62
C PHE A 370 36.29 -45.85 -88.35
#